data_AF-A0A0C2BWT1-F1
#
_entry.id   AF-A0A0C2BWT1-F1
#
_cell.length_a   1.000
_cell.length_b   1.000
_cell.length_c   1.000
_cell.angle_alpha   90.00
_cell.angle_beta   90.00
_cell.angle_gamma   90.00
#
_symmetry.space_group_name_H-M   'P 1'
#
loop_
_entity.id
_entity.type
_entity.pdbx_description
1 polymer ?
#
loop_
_entity_poly.entity_id
_entity_poly.type
_entity_poly.pdbx_seq_one_letter_code
_entity_poly.pdbx_strand_id
1 'polypeptide(L)'
;MGQFLLYGHTSEIMTIDPKLNIYHDCDDALTGLLDVFEFWFLFNFFFQPCQRKVTFNIPKAYVSSGEQPKTFFNIGQVNMQIQFVSEERDCLHRA
;
A
#
# COMPACT_ATOMS: atom_id res chain seq x y z
N MET A 1 12.50 -3.18 9.09
CA MET A 1 12.94 -3.11 7.68
C MET A 1 12.41 -4.34 6.97
N GLY A 2 11.63 -4.18 5.90
CA GLY A 2 11.07 -5.29 5.12
C GLY A 2 11.69 -5.31 3.73
N GLN A 3 12.05 -6.51 3.25
CA GLN A 3 12.47 -6.73 1.86
C GLN A 3 11.39 -7.56 1.18
N PHE A 4 10.97 -7.14 -0.01
CA PHE A 4 9.89 -7.78 -0.74
C PHE A 4 10.34 -8.06 -2.18
N LEU A 5 9.93 -9.23 -2.68
CA LEU A 5 10.05 -9.62 -4.08
C LEU A 5 8.66 -10.09 -4.52
N LEU A 6 7.98 -9.31 -5.34
CA LEU A 6 6.64 -9.60 -5.84
C LEU A 6 6.67 -9.76 -7.35
N TYR A 7 5.94 -10.75 -7.86
CA TYR A 7 5.60 -10.90 -9.26
C TYR A 7 4.23 -11.58 -9.39
N GLY A 8 3.59 -11.42 -10.54
CA GLY A 8 2.30 -12.01 -10.82
C GLY A 8 2.00 -11.94 -12.32
N HIS A 9 0.94 -12.62 -12.74
CA HIS A 9 0.49 -12.64 -14.12
C HIS A 9 -1.03 -12.59 -14.19
N THR A 10 -1.55 -12.22 -15.35
CA THR A 10 -2.97 -12.27 -15.69
C THR A 10 -3.11 -12.57 -17.18
N SER A 11 -4.25 -13.13 -17.58
CA SER A 11 -4.56 -13.44 -18.97
C SER A 11 -5.43 -12.34 -19.57
N GLU A 12 -4.80 -11.37 -20.21
CA GLU A 12 -5.47 -10.27 -20.92
C GLU A 12 -5.01 -10.20 -22.39
N ILE A 13 -5.86 -9.64 -23.26
CA ILE A 13 -5.57 -9.51 -24.70
C ILE A 13 -4.46 -8.47 -24.95
N MET A 14 -4.43 -7.41 -24.14
CA MET A 14 -3.48 -6.30 -24.26
C MET A 14 -2.41 -6.35 -23.15
N THR A 15 -1.42 -5.46 -23.22
CA THR A 15 -0.45 -5.27 -22.14
C THR A 15 -1.11 -4.66 -20.92
N ILE A 16 -0.84 -5.22 -19.74
CA ILE A 16 -1.32 -4.70 -18.46
C ILE A 16 -0.60 -3.43 -18.05
N ASP A 17 -1.26 -2.67 -17.17
CA ASP A 17 -0.73 -1.48 -16.51
C ASP A 17 -0.65 -1.72 -14.99
N PRO A 18 0.39 -2.42 -14.50
CA PRO A 18 0.46 -2.82 -13.10
C PRO A 18 0.79 -1.64 -12.19
N LYS A 19 0.19 -1.67 -11.00
CA LYS A 19 0.47 -0.76 -9.90
C LYS A 19 0.77 -1.53 -8.62
N LEU A 20 1.72 -1.05 -7.84
CA LEU A 20 2.05 -1.55 -6.51
C LEU A 20 1.39 -0.63 -5.48
N ASN A 21 0.43 -1.17 -4.74
CA ASN A 21 -0.15 -0.49 -3.59
C ASN A 21 0.55 -0.99 -2.32
N ILE A 22 1.04 -0.06 -1.50
CA ILE A 22 1.59 -0.36 -0.17
C ILE A 22 0.65 0.26 0.86
N TYR A 23 0.08 -0.59 1.70
CA TYR A 23 -0.74 -0.20 2.84
C TYR A 23 0.14 -0.20 4.10
N HIS A 24 0.11 0.88 4.88
CA HIS A 24 0.94 1.01 6.08
C HIS A 24 0.31 1.93 7.12
N ASP A 25 0.72 1.72 8.38
CA ASP A 25 0.31 2.53 9.53
C ASP A 25 1.50 3.28 10.16
N CYS A 26 2.63 3.37 9.42
CA CYS A 26 3.85 4.01 9.90
C CYS A 26 3.59 5.49 10.26
N ASP A 27 3.89 5.85 11.51
CA ASP A 27 3.66 7.18 12.11
C ASP A 27 2.24 7.72 11.89
N ASP A 28 1.22 6.84 11.77
CA ASP A 28 -0.17 7.27 11.65
C ASP A 28 -0.74 7.69 13.01
N ALA A 29 -0.64 8.99 13.31
CA ALA A 29 -1.07 9.62 14.56
C ALA A 29 -2.56 9.43 14.92
N LEU A 30 -3.39 8.90 14.01
CA LEU A 30 -4.78 8.56 14.32
C LEU A 30 -4.91 7.33 15.24
N THR A 31 -3.87 6.49 15.32
CA THR A 31 -3.83 5.35 16.25
C THR A 31 -3.43 5.75 17.67
N GLY A 32 -2.68 6.85 17.84
CA GLY A 32 -2.13 7.26 19.15
C GLY A 32 -2.95 8.28 19.95
N LEU A 33 -4.00 8.89 19.37
CA LEU A 33 -4.91 9.79 20.10
C LEU A 33 -6.00 9.04 20.90
N LEU A 34 -6.06 7.71 20.77
CA LEU A 34 -7.03 6.84 21.43
C LEU A 34 -6.48 6.15 22.69
N ASP A 35 -5.23 6.40 23.07
CA ASP A 35 -4.59 5.79 24.25
C ASP A 35 -4.78 6.61 25.56
N VAL A 36 -5.49 7.75 25.52
CA VAL A 36 -5.52 8.71 26.65
C VAL A 36 -6.89 8.93 27.32
N PHE A 37 -7.97 8.37 26.79
CA PHE A 37 -9.29 8.50 27.40
C PHE A 37 -10.02 7.17 27.48
N GLU A 38 -10.38 6.78 28.71
CA GLU A 38 -11.28 5.69 29.13
C GLU A 38 -12.73 5.85 28.58
N PHE A 39 -12.87 6.33 27.35
CA PHE A 39 -14.10 6.48 26.56
C PHE A 39 -14.11 5.55 25.32
N TRP A 40 -13.01 4.81 25.15
CA TRP A 40 -12.66 3.95 24.01
C TRP A 40 -13.71 2.91 23.61
N PHE A 41 -14.50 2.41 24.57
CA PHE A 41 -15.50 1.35 24.33
C PHE A 41 -16.75 1.82 23.56
N LEU A 42 -17.10 3.11 23.63
CA LEU A 42 -18.28 3.66 22.92
C LEU A 42 -17.92 4.24 21.53
N PHE A 43 -16.66 4.63 21.31
CA PHE A 43 -16.23 5.28 20.07
C PHE A 43 -15.59 4.32 19.04
N ASN A 44 -15.14 3.12 19.46
CA ASN A 44 -14.56 2.10 18.57
C ASN A 44 -15.52 1.57 17.50
N PHE A 45 -16.83 1.80 17.65
CA PHE A 45 -17.81 1.38 16.66
C PHE A 45 -17.88 2.33 15.45
N PHE A 46 -17.36 3.56 15.53
CA PHE A 46 -17.54 4.57 14.47
C PHE A 46 -16.26 5.08 13.80
N PHE A 47 -15.08 4.95 14.45
CA PHE A 47 -13.81 5.44 13.88
C PHE A 47 -12.81 4.29 13.74
N GLN A 48 -12.95 3.56 12.64
CA GLN A 48 -11.96 2.59 12.21
C GLN A 48 -10.69 3.33 11.74
N PRO A 49 -9.48 3.10 12.31
CA PRO A 49 -8.24 3.62 11.72
C PRO A 49 -8.13 3.12 10.27
N CYS A 50 -8.13 4.08 9.34
CA CYS A 50 -7.93 3.85 7.91
C CYS A 50 -6.43 3.77 7.65
N GLN A 51 -5.99 2.73 6.95
CA GLN A 51 -4.57 2.59 6.62
C GLN A 51 -4.16 3.63 5.59
N ARG A 52 -2.92 4.14 5.70
CA ARG A 52 -2.32 4.96 4.65
C ARG A 52 -1.96 4.04 3.48
N LYS A 53 -2.24 4.51 2.27
CA LYS A 53 -2.03 3.77 1.04
C LYS A 53 -1.21 4.61 0.07
N VAL A 54 -0.07 4.09 -0.33
CA VAL A 54 0.79 4.68 -1.36
C VAL A 54 0.76 3.80 -2.61
N THR A 55 0.57 4.41 -3.77
CA THR A 55 0.49 3.70 -5.05
C THR A 55 1.67 4.06 -5.94
N PHE A 56 2.39 3.04 -6.42
CA PHE A 56 3.50 3.19 -7.37
C PHE A 56 3.13 2.54 -8.71
N ASN A 57 3.20 3.30 -9.79
CA ASN A 57 2.98 2.74 -11.13
C ASN A 57 4.25 2.06 -11.62
N ILE A 58 4.12 0.84 -12.13
CA ILE A 58 5.23 0.06 -12.67
C ILE A 58 5.37 0.40 -14.16
N PRO A 59 6.55 0.81 -14.64
CA PRO A 59 6.72 1.14 -16.05
C PRO A 59 6.49 -0.05 -16.97
N LYS A 60 5.85 0.17 -18.13
CA LYS A 60 5.57 -0.86 -19.15
C LYS A 60 6.80 -1.65 -19.59
N ALA A 61 8.00 -1.05 -19.50
CA ALA A 61 9.26 -1.71 -19.83
C ALA A 61 9.57 -2.94 -18.96
N TYR A 62 8.97 -3.03 -17.77
CA TYR A 62 9.13 -4.16 -16.84
C TYR A 62 7.97 -5.17 -16.92
N VAL A 63 7.01 -4.97 -17.84
CA VAL A 63 5.91 -5.89 -18.09
C VAL A 63 6.28 -6.78 -19.27
N SER A 64 6.18 -8.10 -19.09
CA SER A 64 6.50 -9.07 -20.14
C SER A 64 5.36 -10.06 -20.36
N SER A 65 5.21 -10.52 -21.60
CA SER A 65 4.30 -11.63 -21.93
C SER A 65 4.82 -12.95 -21.35
N GLY A 66 3.95 -13.68 -20.68
CA GLY A 66 4.26 -14.94 -20.00
C GLY A 66 3.97 -14.87 -18.50
N GLU A 67 4.06 -15.99 -17.81
CA GLU A 67 3.76 -16.08 -16.37
C GLU A 67 4.85 -15.48 -15.48
N GLN A 68 6.09 -15.45 -15.97
CA GLN A 68 7.26 -14.99 -15.23
C GLN A 68 7.79 -13.68 -15.81
N PRO A 69 8.17 -12.70 -14.98
CA PRO A 69 8.74 -11.45 -15.45
C PRO A 69 10.14 -11.68 -16.03
N LYS A 70 10.44 -11.07 -17.17
CA LYS A 70 11.80 -11.10 -17.76
C LYS A 70 12.82 -10.28 -16.97
N THR A 71 12.35 -9.21 -16.33
CA THR A 71 13.19 -8.25 -15.60
C THR A 71 12.43 -7.73 -14.39
N PHE A 72 13.12 -7.57 -13.27
CA PHE A 72 12.54 -7.02 -12.05
C PHE A 72 12.73 -5.51 -11.99
N PHE A 73 11.66 -4.80 -11.63
CA PHE A 73 11.72 -3.38 -11.31
C PHE A 73 12.16 -3.20 -9.86
N ASN A 74 13.27 -2.49 -9.63
CA ASN A 74 13.77 -2.20 -8.30
C ASN A 74 13.46 -0.74 -7.92
N ILE A 75 12.52 -0.55 -7.01
CA ILE A 75 12.13 0.77 -6.48
C ILE A 75 13.15 1.33 -5.47
N GLY A 76 14.09 0.51 -5.01
CA GLY A 76 15.07 0.87 -3.98
C GLY A 76 14.47 0.84 -2.58
N GLN A 77 14.99 1.71 -1.70
CA GLN A 77 14.53 1.83 -0.31
C GLN A 77 13.62 3.05 -0.18
N VAL A 78 12.39 2.81 0.25
CA VAL A 78 11.38 3.86 0.43
C VAL A 78 11.10 4.01 1.93
N ASN A 79 11.23 5.24 2.44
CA ASN A 79 10.81 5.53 3.81
C ASN A 79 9.30 5.80 3.83
N MET A 80 8.53 4.95 4.50
CA MET A 80 7.07 5.06 4.57
C MET A 80 6.59 6.03 5.68
N GLN A 81 7.48 6.67 6.42
CA GLN A 81 7.13 7.71 7.40
C GLN A 81 6.75 9.04 6.73
N ILE A 82 7.34 9.32 5.56
CA ILE A 82 7.13 10.58 4.85
C ILE A 82 5.70 10.66 4.29
N GLN A 83 5.21 11.88 4.10
CA GLN A 83 3.94 12.11 3.43
C GLN A 83 4.15 12.18 1.91
N PHE A 84 3.49 11.29 1.17
CA PHE A 84 3.53 11.32 -0.29
C PHE A 84 2.41 12.20 -0.82
N VAL A 85 2.66 12.97 -1.88
CA VAL A 85 1.63 13.83 -2.49
C VAL A 85 0.47 13.00 -3.04
N SER A 86 0.75 11.81 -3.55
CA SER A 86 -0.24 10.86 -4.08
C SER A 86 -0.67 9.80 -3.05
N GLU A 87 -0.58 10.12 -1.77
CA GLU A 87 -1.02 9.24 -0.69
C GLU A 87 -2.53 9.33 -0.47
N GLU A 88 -3.16 8.17 -0.32
CA GLU A 88 -4.58 8.03 -0.03
C GLU A 88 -4.77 7.39 1.36
N ARG A 89 -5.99 7.49 1.90
CA ARG A 89 -6.43 6.68 3.04
C ARG A 89 -7.48 5.69 2.58
N ASP A 90 -7.28 4.41 2.88
CA ASP A 90 -8.25 3.35 2.58
C ASP A 90 -8.85 2.81 3.89
N CYS A 91 -10.16 2.97 4.05
CA CYS A 91 -10.92 2.54 5.21
C CYS A 91 -11.75 1.27 4.95
N LEU A 92 -11.78 0.79 3.70
CA LEU A 92 -12.67 -0.29 3.26
C LEU A 92 -11.96 -1.64 3.18
N HIS A 93 -10.66 -1.63 2.87
CA HIS A 93 -9.83 -2.83 2.85
C HIS A 93 -8.99 -2.89 4.13
N ARG A 94 -9.58 -3.43 5.21
CA ARG A 94 -8.83 -3.84 6.40
C ARG A 94 -8.24 -5.22 6.16
N ALA A 95 -6.91 -5.32 6.23
CA ALA A 95 -6.20 -6.59 6.34
C ALA A 95 -6.22 -7.09 7.79
#